data_AF-A0A3M2Z1W6-F1
#
_entry.id   AF-A0A3M2Z1W6-F1
#
_cell.length_a   1.000
_cell.length_b   1.000
_cell.length_c   1.000
_cell.angle_alpha   90.00
_cell.angle_beta   90.00
_cell.angle_gamma   90.00
#
_symmetry.space_group_name_H-M   'P 1'
#
loop_
_entity.id
_entity.type
_entity.pdbx_description
1 polymer ?
#
loop_
_entity_poly.entity_id
_entity_poly.type
_entity_poly.pdbx_seq_one_letter_code
_entity_poly.pdbx_strand_id
1 'polypeptide(L)' 'MIKLKQLIAATLLLSAAFGAHAERLKDIASISGVRANQLIGYGLVVGLNGTGDQTTQTPFTLQTFNNMLSQFGIK' A
#
# COMPACT_ATOMS: atom_id res chain seq x y z
N MET A 1 5.38 39.63 -38.67
CA MET A 1 5.92 38.40 -39.28
C MET A 1 6.77 37.69 -38.24
N ILE A 2 6.27 36.62 -37.62
CA ILE A 2 7.04 35.82 -36.65
C ILE A 2 8.14 35.08 -37.43
N LYS A 3 9.40 35.25 -37.05
CA LYS A 3 10.53 34.61 -37.75
C LYS A 3 10.65 33.15 -37.32
N LEU A 4 10.99 32.25 -38.24
CA LEU A 4 11.13 30.80 -37.99
C LEU A 4 12.01 30.47 -36.77
N LYS A 5 13.07 31.24 -36.53
CA LYS A 5 13.96 31.09 -35.36
C LYS A 5 13.22 31.31 -34.02
N GLN A 6 12.26 32.24 -33.99
CA GLN A 6 11.43 32.51 -32.82
C GLN A 6 10.47 31.35 -32.55
N LEU A 7 9.98 30.70 -33.61
CA LEU A 7 9.08 29.55 -33.52
C LEU A 7 9.84 28.32 -32.99
N ILE A 8 11.05 28.07 -33.47
CA ILE A 8 11.93 27.00 -32.97
C ILE A 8 12.30 27.24 -31.49
N ALA A 9 12.69 28.47 -31.14
CA ALA A 9 13.02 28.81 -29.75
C ALA A 9 11.82 28.64 -28.80
N ALA A 10 10.62 29.03 -29.24
CA ALA A 10 9.39 28.84 -28.48
C ALA A 10 9.07 27.35 -28.26
N THR A 11 9.13 26.53 -29.32
CA THR A 11 8.90 25.09 -29.21
C THR A 11 9.91 24.40 -28.29
N LEU A 12 11.18 24.83 -28.33
CA LEU A 12 12.22 24.30 -27.44
C LEU A 12 11.93 24.64 -25.97
N LEU A 13 11.55 25.89 -25.68
CA LEU A 13 11.17 26.33 -24.34
C LEU A 13 9.93 25.60 -23.79
N LEU A 14 8.94 25.33 -24.66
CA LEU A 14 7.75 24.56 -24.30
C LEU A 14 8.09 23.09 -23.98
N SER A 15 9.03 22.48 -24.69
CA SER A 15 9.45 21.10 -24.44
C SER A 15 10.18 20.92 -23.09
N ALA A 16 10.91 21.94 -22.64
CA ALA A 16 11.60 21.93 -21.35
C ALA A 16 10.65 21.96 -20.13
N ALA A 17 9.40 22.36 -20.32
CA ALA A 17 8.41 22.45 -19.24
C ALA A 17 7.73 21.11 -18.90
N PHE A 18 7.95 20.04 -19.68
CA PHE A 18 7.28 18.75 -19.50
C PHE A 18 7.85 17.85 -18.38
N GLY A 19 8.95 18.25 -17.74
CA GLY A 19 9.66 17.43 -16.74
C GLY A 19 9.36 17.78 -15.29
N ALA A 20 8.10 17.69 -14.84
CA ALA A 20 7.77 17.81 -13.41
C ALA A 20 7.46 16.41 -12.82
N HIS A 21 8.50 15.72 -12.35
CA HIS A 21 8.34 14.45 -11.63
C HIS A 21 8.07 14.74 -10.15
N ALA A 22 6.80 14.79 -9.77
CA ALA A 22 6.40 14.89 -8.37
C ALA A 22 6.50 13.52 -7.70
N GLU A 23 7.62 13.26 -7.04
CA GLU A 23 7.77 12.08 -6.18
C GLU A 23 7.15 12.36 -4.81
N ARG A 24 6.49 11.37 -4.20
CA ARG A 24 5.87 11.60 -2.90
C ARG A 24 6.99 11.66 -1.87
N LEU A 25 6.95 12.66 -0.99
CA LEU A 25 7.96 12.80 0.07
C LEU A 25 8.11 11.51 0.91
N LYS A 26 7.00 10.80 1.16
CA LYS A 26 6.99 9.52 1.88
C LYS A 26 7.72 8.37 1.17
N ASP A 27 7.98 8.49 -0.13
CA ASP A 27 8.68 7.48 -0.92
C ASP A 27 10.20 7.72 -0.89
N ILE A 28 10.64 8.96 -0.62
CA ILE A 28 12.06 9.38 -0.59
C ILE A 28 12.59 9.76 0.80
N ALA A 29 11.71 9.92 1.78
CA ALA A 29 12.08 10.31 3.14
C ALA A 29 11.63 9.25 4.15
N SER A 30 12.52 8.90 5.06
CA SER A 30 12.22 8.07 6.23
C SER A 30 12.10 8.94 7.47
N ILE A 31 11.19 8.58 8.37
CA ILE A 31 11.01 9.27 9.64
C ILE A 31 11.99 8.67 10.65
N SER A 32 12.95 9.49 11.11
CA SER A 32 13.89 9.05 12.14
C SER A 32 13.18 8.70 13.45
N GLY A 33 13.56 7.59 14.08
CA GLY A 33 12.97 7.12 15.33
C GLY A 33 11.66 6.33 15.21
N VAL A 34 11.14 6.12 14.00
CA VAL A 34 10.01 5.20 13.79
C VAL A 34 10.49 3.77 13.90
N ARG A 35 9.99 3.05 14.91
CA ARG A 35 10.14 1.60 15.00
C ARG A 35 9.01 0.95 14.19
N ALA A 36 9.37 -0.03 13.36
CA ALA A 36 8.38 -0.88 12.75
C ALA A 36 7.70 -1.71 13.85
N ASN A 37 6.39 -1.54 14.01
CA ASN A 37 5.60 -2.42 14.86
C ASN A 37 5.16 -3.61 14.00
N GLN A 38 5.67 -4.80 14.32
CA GLN A 38 5.27 -5.99 13.60
C GLN A 38 3.80 -6.27 13.92
N LEU A 39 2.96 -6.19 12.91
CA LEU A 39 1.57 -6.58 13.02
C LEU A 39 1.50 -8.10 12.88
N ILE A 40 1.12 -8.77 13.96
CA ILE A 40 0.79 -10.19 13.99
C ILE A 40 -0.70 -10.27 14.25
N GLY A 41 -1.42 -11.00 13.41
CA GLY A 41 -2.86 -11.12 13.52
C GLY A 41 -3.43 -12.17 12.59
N TYR A 42 -4.71 -12.48 12.79
CA TYR A 42 -5.47 -13.40 11.95
C TYR A 42 -6.47 -12.62 11.11
N GLY A 43 -6.49 -12.87 9.80
CA GLY A 43 -7.53 -12.35 8.91
C GLY A 43 -8.71 -13.31 8.86
N LEU A 44 -9.88 -12.88 9.31
CA LEU A 44 -11.12 -13.64 9.15
C LEU A 44 -11.86 -13.15 7.90
N VAL A 45 -12.06 -14.05 6.94
CA VAL A 45 -12.82 -13.77 5.72
C VAL A 45 -14.17 -14.47 5.83
N VAL A 46 -15.26 -13.72 5.63
CA VAL A 46 -16.66 -14.21 5.68
C VAL A 46 -17.41 -13.85 4.40
N GLY A 47 -18.53 -14.51 4.13
CA GLY A 47 -19.39 -14.19 2.97
C GLY A 47 -18.95 -14.80 1.64
N LEU A 48 -18.05 -15.79 1.67
CA LEU A 48 -17.73 -16.60 0.49
C LEU A 48 -18.91 -17.50 0.12
N ASN A 49 -19.11 -17.76 -1.17
CA ASN A 49 -20.21 -18.55 -1.71
C ASN A 49 -20.02 -20.06 -1.45
N GLY A 50 -20.04 -20.47 -0.18
CA GLY A 50 -19.85 -21.86 0.25
C GLY A 50 -18.42 -22.40 0.08
N THR A 51 -17.48 -21.58 -0.40
CA THR A 51 -16.07 -21.96 -0.64
C THR A 51 -15.12 -21.50 0.48
N GLY A 52 -15.66 -21.17 1.65
CA GLY A 52 -14.83 -20.90 2.82
C GLY A 52 -14.29 -22.19 3.42
N ASP A 53 -13.11 -22.14 4.04
CA ASP A 53 -12.58 -23.27 4.78
C ASP A 53 -13.48 -23.59 5.96
N GLN A 54 -14.11 -24.76 5.91
CA GLN A 54 -14.97 -25.24 6.99
C GLN A 54 -14.11 -25.53 8.23
N THR A 55 -14.68 -25.29 9.41
CA THR A 55 -14.04 -25.49 10.72
C THR A 55 -13.49 -26.92 10.94
N THR A 56 -14.05 -27.89 10.23
CA THR A 56 -13.62 -29.30 10.21
C THR A 56 -12.36 -29.56 9.39
N GLN A 57 -12.03 -28.69 8.43
CA GLN A 57 -10.89 -28.86 7.52
C GLN A 57 -9.63 -28.12 8.00
N THR A 58 -9.75 -27.21 8.96
CA THR A 58 -8.64 -26.41 9.49
C THR A 58 -8.63 -26.32 11.04
N PRO A 59 -8.58 -27.46 11.77
CA PRO A 59 -8.65 -27.48 13.24
C PRO A 59 -7.55 -26.64 13.91
N PHE A 60 -6.37 -26.54 13.29
CA PHE A 60 -5.26 -25.73 13.80
C PHE A 60 -5.50 -24.22 13.70
N THR A 61 -6.24 -23.77 12.68
CA THR A 61 -6.57 -22.34 12.48
C THR A 61 -7.46 -21.83 13.62
N LEU A 62 -8.46 -22.63 14.02
CA LEU A 62 -9.35 -22.28 15.13
C LEU A 62 -8.64 -22.28 16.48
N GLN A 63 -7.80 -23.29 16.74
CA GLN A 63 -7.05 -23.36 17.98
C GLN A 63 -6.13 -22.15 18.13
N THR A 64 -5.42 -21.77 17.06
CA THR A 64 -4.50 -20.64 17.12
C THR A 64 -5.22 -19.30 17.18
N PHE A 65 -6.38 -19.16 16.54
CA PHE A 65 -7.25 -18.00 16.66
C PHE A 65 -7.81 -17.83 18.09
N ASN A 66 -8.29 -18.91 18.71
CA ASN A 66 -8.76 -18.89 20.09
C ASN A 66 -7.64 -18.54 21.09
N ASN A 67 -6.44 -19.10 20.89
CA ASN A 67 -5.27 -18.75 21.69
C ASN A 67 -4.89 -17.28 21.54
N MET A 68 -5.04 -16.72 20.34
CA MET A 68 -4.82 -15.30 20.08
C MET A 68 -5.86 -14.44 20.80
N LEU A 69 -7.15 -14.71 20.62
CA LEU A 69 -8.23 -13.98 21.31
C LEU A 69 -8.07 -14.00 22.84
N SER A 70 -7.69 -15.13 23.41
CA SER A 70 -7.39 -15.28 24.84
C SER A 70 -6.22 -14.39 25.30
N GLN A 71 -5.15 -14.30 24.51
CA GLN A 71 -4.03 -13.39 24.78
C GLN A 71 -4.44 -11.91 24.70
N PHE A 72 -5.43 -11.58 23.88
CA PHE A 72 -6.04 -10.25 23.81
C PHE A 72 -7.13 -10.00 24.89
N GLY A 73 -7.39 -10.97 25.77
CA GLY A 73 -8.36 -10.85 26.87
C GLY A 73 -9.82 -11.00 26.44
N ILE A 74 -10.08 -11.46 25.22
CA ILE A 74 -11.41 -11.69 24.68
C ILE A 74 -11.79 -13.14 25.01
N LYS A 75 -12.85 -13.31 25.83
CA LYS A 75 -13.41 -14.61 26.25
C LYS A 75 -14.75 -14.87 25.59
#